data_AF-A0A3A9WQC5-F1
#
_entry.id   AF-A0A3A9WQC5-F1
#
_cell.length_a   1.000
_cell.length_b   1.000
_cell.length_c   1.000
_cell.angle_alpha   90.00
_cell.angle_beta   90.00
_cell.angle_gamma   90.00
#
_symmetry.space_group_name_H-M   'P 1'
#
loop_
_entity.id
_entity.type
_entity.pdbx_description
1 polymer ?
#
loop_
_entity_poly.entity_id
_entity_poly.type
_entity_poly.pdbx_seq_one_letter_code
_entity_poly.pdbx_strand_id
1 'polypeptide(L)'
;MKPNTNYIKSGHVNIAYQVFGSGTVDLVYIPGWISNIDYMWACPELVSFLQELGKIARVILFDKRGTGLSDRIATYPTLEERMDDIRAVMDAVGSKKAVLFGHSEGGSVSALFAATYPERTISLVSFGIFAKRVYSSDYPWAPTNEERQEVYDMIENNWGSGDMNLEALAPSKANDKNFMDWLASYFRSGASPGAAMMLTKLNTQIDIIDILGSINVPTLILQRTHDIDVKIEEGRFIAERISGAKFVELEGNDHLFWVGDTERVLQEIRTFVFDVKPKPVYEKKLYTFMVGHISTPIKRDNKLHKLIRECVARYGGNVAIYDNDTFTLTFEGPSTAVYCSSELMKIVKSVNAHISIGVDIKECSIKDCICEETEDFVTLVTKQSAPNQIIVTQTVKNLLIGVNMSFVPYQTIFKTELGASLLLYKATKNLPTDVTLIDKNKSPQQDSLLQKVIQNINHHLSNDYYGVTMLCTEVGVSERQLQRKLKASTNMSPNQLISSIRLNRAKELIIGRQNTIAEIAFQTGFSSPSYFSKRFKKQFAISPSELVS
;
A
#
# COMPACT_ATOMS: atom_id res chain seq x y z
N MET A 1 -9.62 33.79 -7.79
CA MET A 1 -8.45 34.06 -6.92
C MET A 1 -8.06 32.75 -6.26
N LYS A 2 -6.76 32.43 -6.17
CA LYS A 2 -6.28 31.20 -5.49
C LYS A 2 -6.66 31.24 -3.99
N PRO A 3 -7.21 30.17 -3.41
CA PRO A 3 -7.51 30.10 -1.97
C PRO A 3 -6.24 30.05 -1.11
N ASN A 4 -6.37 30.37 0.18
CA ASN A 4 -5.27 30.23 1.12
C ASN A 4 -4.99 28.74 1.43
N THR A 5 -3.72 28.38 1.40
CA THR A 5 -3.26 27.04 1.81
C THR A 5 -3.13 26.96 3.33
N ASN A 6 -3.72 25.92 3.90
CA ASN A 6 -3.70 25.59 5.32
C ASN A 6 -3.11 24.20 5.54
N TYR A 7 -2.82 23.86 6.79
CA TYR A 7 -2.23 22.56 7.16
C TYR A 7 -2.98 21.93 8.34
N ILE A 8 -3.12 20.61 8.31
CA ILE A 8 -3.61 19.81 9.43
C ILE A 8 -2.71 18.61 9.66
N LYS A 9 -2.59 18.15 10.91
CA LYS A 9 -1.89 16.89 11.20
C LYS A 9 -2.78 15.68 10.92
N SER A 10 -2.23 14.71 10.20
CA SER A 10 -2.76 13.37 10.04
C SER A 10 -1.69 12.39 10.53
N GLY A 11 -1.88 11.83 11.73
CA GLY A 11 -0.81 11.11 12.43
C GLY A 11 0.40 12.02 12.69
N HIS A 12 1.55 11.69 12.11
CA HIS A 12 2.81 12.42 12.28
C HIS A 12 3.16 13.36 11.11
N VAL A 13 2.32 13.43 10.07
CA VAL A 13 2.55 14.26 8.88
C VAL A 13 1.58 15.44 8.81
N ASN A 14 2.02 16.54 8.21
CA ASN A 14 1.17 17.68 7.86
C ASN A 14 0.58 17.50 6.46
N ILE A 15 -0.74 17.67 6.36
CA ILE A 15 -1.51 17.61 5.13
C ILE A 15 -1.92 19.03 4.74
N ALA A 16 -1.46 19.47 3.57
CA ALA A 16 -1.81 20.76 2.99
C ALA A 16 -3.19 20.70 2.34
N TYR A 17 -4.04 21.69 2.62
CA TYR A 17 -5.38 21.77 2.06
C TYR A 17 -5.83 23.21 1.79
N GLN A 18 -6.83 23.34 0.93
CA GLN A 18 -7.49 24.58 0.53
C GLN A 18 -9.00 24.38 0.59
N VAL A 19 -9.73 25.44 0.93
CA VAL A 19 -11.20 25.44 0.94
C VAL A 19 -11.69 26.63 0.14
N PHE A 20 -12.65 26.39 -0.75
CA PHE A 20 -13.26 27.43 -1.57
C PHE A 20 -14.66 27.03 -2.04
N GLY A 21 -15.34 27.93 -2.74
CA GLY A 21 -16.72 27.75 -3.15
C GLY A 21 -17.72 28.15 -2.07
N SER A 22 -18.98 28.28 -2.47
CA SER A 22 -20.07 28.80 -1.63
C SER A 22 -21.28 27.87 -1.60
N GLY A 23 -21.17 26.66 -2.14
CA GLY A 23 -22.25 25.68 -2.11
C GLY A 23 -22.53 25.17 -0.69
N THR A 24 -23.75 24.68 -0.48
CA THR A 24 -24.22 24.19 0.83
C THR A 24 -23.79 22.75 1.14
N VAL A 25 -23.25 22.05 0.15
CA VAL A 25 -22.74 20.67 0.27
C VAL A 25 -21.22 20.72 0.34
N ASP A 26 -20.64 20.00 1.29
CA ASP A 26 -19.19 19.79 1.31
C ASP A 26 -18.81 18.75 0.27
N LEU A 27 -17.81 19.07 -0.55
CA LEU A 27 -17.22 18.13 -1.50
C LEU A 27 -15.72 18.06 -1.25
N VAL A 28 -15.22 16.89 -0.90
CA VAL A 28 -13.77 16.64 -0.82
C VAL A 28 -13.31 16.10 -2.16
N TYR A 29 -12.36 16.78 -2.80
CA TYR A 29 -11.71 16.26 -4.00
C TYR A 29 -10.40 15.58 -3.60
N ILE A 30 -10.29 14.29 -3.96
CA ILE A 30 -9.12 13.45 -3.71
C ILE A 30 -8.39 13.30 -5.05
N PRO A 31 -7.21 13.94 -5.22
CA PRO A 31 -6.49 13.90 -6.49
C PRO A 31 -5.98 12.50 -6.84
N GLY A 32 -5.71 12.27 -8.13
CA GLY A 32 -5.02 11.08 -8.64
C GLY A 32 -3.54 11.04 -8.31
N TRP A 33 -2.72 10.44 -9.18
CA TRP A 33 -1.31 10.09 -8.91
C TRP A 33 -0.49 11.09 -8.08
N ILE A 34 -0.20 12.27 -8.65
CA ILE A 34 0.57 13.31 -7.98
C ILE A 34 -0.18 14.62 -8.11
N SER A 35 -0.23 15.37 -7.01
CA SER A 35 -0.86 16.68 -6.97
C SER A 35 0.04 17.76 -6.42
N ASN A 36 -0.34 19.00 -6.72
CA ASN A 36 0.13 20.19 -6.04
C ASN A 36 -1.00 21.23 -6.04
N ILE A 37 -1.67 21.40 -4.91
CA ILE A 37 -2.87 22.26 -4.79
C ILE A 37 -2.60 23.72 -5.10
N ASP A 38 -1.36 24.19 -4.99
CA ASP A 38 -0.98 25.55 -5.38
C ASP A 38 -0.82 25.67 -6.90
N TYR A 39 -0.22 24.66 -7.53
CA TYR A 39 0.09 24.66 -8.95
C TYR A 39 -1.11 24.29 -9.83
N MET A 40 -2.15 23.65 -9.26
CA MET A 40 -3.45 23.45 -9.93
C MET A 40 -4.04 24.77 -10.45
N TRP A 41 -3.83 25.87 -9.74
CA TRP A 41 -4.35 27.20 -10.10
C TRP A 41 -3.64 27.87 -11.27
N ALA A 42 -2.62 27.22 -11.84
CA ALA A 42 -1.91 27.70 -13.03
C ALA A 42 -2.43 27.08 -14.35
N CYS A 43 -3.31 26.08 -14.32
CA CYS A 43 -3.97 25.54 -15.51
C CYS A 43 -5.36 26.15 -15.68
N PRO A 44 -5.63 26.93 -16.76
CA PRO A 44 -6.92 27.56 -16.98
C PRO A 44 -8.10 26.58 -16.99
N GLU A 45 -7.94 25.42 -17.61
CA GLU A 45 -8.99 24.41 -17.73
C GLU A 45 -9.35 23.80 -16.37
N LEU A 46 -8.35 23.46 -15.56
CA LEU A 46 -8.56 22.94 -14.20
C LEU A 46 -9.17 24.02 -13.29
N VAL A 47 -8.70 25.27 -13.39
CA VAL A 47 -9.27 26.39 -12.64
C VAL A 47 -10.75 26.60 -13.00
N SER A 48 -11.09 26.55 -14.29
CA SER A 48 -12.47 26.68 -14.75
C SER A 48 -13.35 25.58 -14.16
N PHE A 49 -12.88 24.32 -14.23
CA PHE A 49 -13.60 23.18 -13.64
C PHE A 49 -13.83 23.35 -12.13
N LEU A 50 -12.76 23.68 -11.38
CA LEU A 50 -12.84 23.89 -9.94
C LEU A 50 -13.77 25.05 -9.58
N GLN A 51 -13.76 26.15 -10.34
CA GLN A 51 -14.67 27.27 -10.12
C GLN A 51 -16.12 26.89 -10.35
N GLU A 52 -16.45 26.15 -11.40
CA GLU A 52 -17.81 25.65 -11.64
C GLU A 52 -18.27 24.67 -10.55
N LEU A 53 -17.36 23.82 -10.08
CA LEU A 53 -17.63 22.93 -8.95
C LEU A 53 -17.88 23.72 -7.65
N GLY A 54 -17.11 24.79 -7.42
CA GLY A 54 -17.25 25.69 -6.27
C GLY A 54 -18.57 26.49 -6.24
N LYS A 55 -19.28 26.59 -7.37
CA LYS A 55 -20.64 27.18 -7.40
C LYS A 55 -21.69 26.27 -6.79
N ILE A 56 -21.46 24.94 -6.81
CA ILE A 56 -22.43 23.95 -6.32
C ILE A 56 -22.02 23.33 -4.97
N ALA A 57 -20.74 23.38 -4.61
CA ALA A 57 -20.22 22.82 -3.37
C ALA A 57 -19.23 23.78 -2.66
N ARG A 58 -19.07 23.61 -1.34
CA ARG A 58 -17.87 24.03 -0.62
C ARG A 58 -16.81 22.96 -0.87
N VAL A 59 -15.87 23.25 -1.76
CA VAL A 59 -14.84 22.32 -2.22
C VAL A 59 -13.67 22.34 -1.24
N ILE A 60 -13.30 21.16 -0.79
CA ILE A 60 -12.17 20.86 0.09
C ILE A 60 -11.15 20.10 -0.75
N LEU A 61 -10.05 20.76 -1.07
CA LEU A 61 -8.97 20.25 -1.92
C LEU A 61 -7.72 20.04 -1.05
N PHE A 62 -7.02 18.91 -1.19
CA PHE A 62 -5.79 18.67 -0.44
C PHE A 62 -4.75 17.90 -1.25
N ASP A 63 -3.48 18.07 -0.87
CA ASP A 63 -2.40 17.22 -1.35
C ASP A 63 -2.31 15.99 -0.45
N LYS A 64 -2.38 14.79 -1.03
CA LYS A 64 -2.19 13.55 -0.28
C LYS A 64 -0.79 13.52 0.36
N ARG A 65 -0.63 12.82 1.49
CA ARG A 65 0.69 12.63 2.10
C ARG A 65 1.73 12.19 1.05
N GLY A 66 2.92 12.79 1.08
CA GLY A 66 3.97 12.54 0.11
C GLY A 66 3.88 13.35 -1.19
N THR A 67 2.80 14.08 -1.44
CA THR A 67 2.58 14.88 -2.66
C THR A 67 2.50 16.39 -2.37
N GLY A 68 2.79 17.20 -3.38
CA GLY A 68 2.57 18.64 -3.39
C GLY A 68 3.18 19.37 -2.19
N LEU A 69 2.33 20.11 -1.49
CA LEU A 69 2.69 20.89 -0.31
C LEU A 69 2.60 20.11 1.01
N SER A 70 2.08 18.88 1.00
CA SER A 70 2.05 18.00 2.17
C SER A 70 3.44 17.42 2.47
N ASP A 71 3.63 16.99 3.72
CA ASP A 71 4.92 16.42 4.15
C ASP A 71 5.33 15.23 3.28
N ARG A 72 6.64 15.15 3.04
CA ARG A 72 7.25 14.02 2.35
C ARG A 72 7.32 12.82 3.29
N ILE A 73 7.11 11.65 2.73
CA ILE A 73 7.06 10.39 3.46
C ILE A 73 8.37 9.62 3.25
N ALA A 74 8.96 9.13 4.34
CA ALA A 74 10.14 8.27 4.29
C ALA A 74 9.77 6.78 4.18
N THR A 75 8.54 6.43 4.53
CA THR A 75 8.02 5.06 4.60
C THR A 75 6.73 4.92 3.83
N TYR A 76 6.49 3.73 3.29
CA TYR A 76 5.30 3.38 2.52
C TYR A 76 4.05 3.49 3.41
N PRO A 77 3.12 4.43 3.15
CA PRO A 77 1.91 4.56 3.93
C PRO A 77 0.87 3.55 3.50
N THR A 78 0.08 3.07 4.44
CA THR A 78 -1.02 2.14 4.15
C THR A 78 -2.14 2.82 3.37
N LEU A 79 -3.04 2.01 2.78
CA LEU A 79 -4.24 2.58 2.17
C LEU A 79 -5.15 3.23 3.23
N GLU A 80 -5.18 2.65 4.43
CA GLU A 80 -5.84 3.20 5.61
C GLU A 80 -5.25 4.56 6.04
N GLU A 81 -3.93 4.66 6.11
CA GLU A 81 -3.27 5.94 6.43
C GLU A 81 -3.56 7.03 5.39
N ARG A 82 -3.67 6.66 4.11
CA ARG A 82 -4.08 7.59 3.04
C ARG A 82 -5.55 7.99 3.18
N MET A 83 -6.42 7.07 3.59
CA MET A 83 -7.82 7.35 3.92
C MET A 83 -7.95 8.30 5.13
N ASP A 84 -7.07 8.16 6.13
CA ASP A 84 -7.06 9.03 7.31
C ASP A 84 -6.79 10.51 6.99
N ASP A 85 -6.07 10.79 5.89
CA ASP A 85 -5.85 12.17 5.43
C ASP A 85 -7.17 12.86 5.06
N ILE A 86 -8.09 12.12 4.42
CA ILE A 86 -9.43 12.63 4.07
C ILE A 86 -10.16 13.02 5.37
N ARG A 87 -10.15 12.13 6.37
CA ARG A 87 -10.80 12.36 7.67
C ARG A 87 -10.19 13.58 8.38
N ALA A 88 -8.87 13.68 8.43
CA ALA A 88 -8.17 14.77 9.09
C ALA A 88 -8.51 16.14 8.46
N VAL A 89 -8.54 16.23 7.13
CA VAL A 89 -8.89 17.46 6.42
C VAL A 89 -10.37 17.80 6.62
N MET A 90 -11.27 16.80 6.56
CA MET A 90 -12.69 17.02 6.87
C MET A 90 -12.90 17.56 8.28
N ASP A 91 -12.22 16.99 9.28
CA ASP A 91 -12.32 17.43 10.67
C ASP A 91 -11.77 18.85 10.86
N ALA A 92 -10.66 19.19 10.20
CA ALA A 92 -10.05 20.53 10.25
C ALA A 92 -11.01 21.65 9.81
N VAL A 93 -11.87 21.36 8.82
CA VAL A 93 -12.81 22.33 8.24
C VAL A 93 -14.23 22.20 8.82
N GLY A 94 -14.39 21.33 9.82
CA GLY A 94 -15.67 21.06 10.47
C GLY A 94 -16.67 20.29 9.60
N SER A 95 -16.22 19.63 8.53
CA SER A 95 -17.08 18.85 7.63
C SER A 95 -17.52 17.54 8.30
N LYS A 96 -18.81 17.44 8.60
CA LYS A 96 -19.38 16.23 9.22
C LYS A 96 -19.69 15.14 8.21
N LYS A 97 -20.17 15.50 7.03
CA LYS A 97 -20.37 14.61 5.89
C LYS A 97 -20.02 15.34 4.60
N ALA A 98 -19.45 14.64 3.64
CA ALA A 98 -19.11 15.22 2.34
C ALA A 98 -19.40 14.27 1.18
N VAL A 99 -19.59 14.84 -0.01
CA VAL A 99 -19.42 14.12 -1.27
C VAL A 99 -17.93 13.90 -1.47
N LEU A 100 -17.52 12.66 -1.75
CA LEU A 100 -16.13 12.37 -2.09
C LEU A 100 -16.02 12.32 -3.60
N PHE A 101 -15.19 13.18 -4.19
CA PHE A 101 -14.86 13.13 -5.60
C PHE A 101 -13.42 12.62 -5.78
N GLY A 102 -13.26 11.36 -6.16
CA GLY A 102 -11.95 10.74 -6.34
C GLY A 102 -11.57 10.57 -7.80
N HIS A 103 -10.37 11.03 -8.18
CA HIS A 103 -9.80 10.82 -9.52
C HIS A 103 -8.74 9.73 -9.48
N SER A 104 -8.77 8.78 -10.40
CA SER A 104 -7.74 7.73 -10.51
C SER A 104 -7.58 6.96 -9.18
N GLU A 105 -6.36 6.84 -8.66
CA GLU A 105 -6.10 6.25 -7.33
C GLU A 105 -6.90 6.92 -6.19
N GLY A 106 -7.18 8.22 -6.33
CA GLY A 106 -7.95 8.99 -5.36
C GLY A 106 -9.37 8.45 -5.25
N GLY A 107 -9.91 7.91 -6.34
CA GLY A 107 -11.13 7.12 -6.37
C GLY A 107 -11.02 5.84 -5.55
N SER A 108 -9.92 5.09 -5.70
CA SER A 108 -9.72 3.84 -4.95
C SER A 108 -9.59 4.08 -3.44
N VAL A 109 -8.91 5.15 -3.02
CA VAL A 109 -8.85 5.57 -1.61
C VAL A 109 -10.23 6.03 -1.12
N SER A 110 -10.97 6.78 -1.94
CA SER A 110 -12.33 7.24 -1.60
C SER A 110 -13.33 6.10 -1.47
N ALA A 111 -13.17 5.02 -2.25
CA ALA A 111 -13.97 3.80 -2.15
C ALA A 111 -13.79 3.13 -0.77
N LEU A 112 -12.55 3.02 -0.29
CA LEU A 112 -12.27 2.52 1.07
C LEU A 112 -12.88 3.43 2.14
N PHE A 113 -12.76 4.75 1.99
CA PHE A 113 -13.38 5.70 2.92
C PHE A 113 -14.89 5.53 2.96
N ALA A 114 -15.54 5.43 1.81
CA ALA A 114 -17.00 5.30 1.70
C ALA A 114 -17.53 4.00 2.31
N ALA A 115 -16.77 2.90 2.19
CA ALA A 115 -17.12 1.62 2.81
C ALA A 115 -16.90 1.60 4.33
N THR A 116 -15.89 2.33 4.82
CA THR A 116 -15.49 2.36 6.24
C THR A 116 -16.27 3.39 7.04
N TYR A 117 -16.56 4.55 6.44
CA TYR A 117 -17.24 5.69 7.06
C TYR A 117 -18.45 6.15 6.23
N PRO A 118 -19.46 5.30 6.02
CA PRO A 118 -20.67 5.70 5.31
C PRO A 118 -21.41 6.84 6.03
N GLU A 119 -21.29 6.94 7.36
CA GLU A 119 -21.83 8.04 8.15
C GLU A 119 -21.06 9.36 8.00
N ARG A 120 -19.90 9.36 7.33
CA ARG A 120 -19.14 10.57 6.96
C ARG A 120 -19.24 10.87 5.47
N THR A 121 -19.96 10.05 4.70
CA THR A 121 -20.00 10.11 3.24
C THR A 121 -21.42 10.35 2.75
N ILE A 122 -21.65 11.46 2.03
CA ILE A 122 -22.94 11.76 1.38
C ILE A 122 -23.10 10.86 0.16
N SER A 123 -22.07 10.81 -0.67
CA SER A 123 -21.96 9.98 -1.87
C SER A 123 -20.52 9.86 -2.33
N LEU A 124 -20.25 8.84 -3.14
CA LEU A 124 -19.00 8.65 -3.84
C LEU A 124 -19.17 9.05 -5.30
N VAL A 125 -18.33 9.94 -5.79
CA VAL A 125 -18.18 10.30 -7.19
C VAL A 125 -16.77 9.93 -7.61
N SER A 126 -16.60 9.24 -8.73
CA SER A 126 -15.28 8.92 -9.25
C SER A 126 -15.13 9.21 -10.73
N PHE A 127 -13.90 9.50 -11.14
CA PHE A 127 -13.51 9.60 -12.54
C PHE A 127 -12.24 8.79 -12.78
N GLY A 128 -12.22 7.91 -13.78
CA GLY A 128 -10.99 7.18 -14.12
C GLY A 128 -10.56 6.18 -13.05
N ILE A 129 -11.49 5.58 -12.29
CA ILE A 129 -11.14 4.74 -11.13
C ILE A 129 -10.76 3.30 -11.54
N PHE A 130 -9.78 2.73 -10.83
CA PHE A 130 -9.41 1.31 -10.94
C PHE A 130 -9.53 0.59 -9.59
N ALA A 131 -9.80 -0.72 -9.63
CA ALA A 131 -9.81 -1.56 -8.44
C ALA A 131 -8.42 -2.17 -8.17
N LYS A 132 -7.64 -2.43 -9.23
CA LYS A 132 -6.29 -3.00 -9.20
C LYS A 132 -5.41 -2.38 -10.30
N ARG A 133 -4.09 -2.40 -10.11
CA ARG A 133 -3.10 -1.95 -11.11
C ARG A 133 -2.12 -3.02 -11.57
N VAL A 134 -2.39 -4.28 -11.24
CA VAL A 134 -1.65 -5.43 -11.76
C VAL A 134 -2.65 -6.44 -12.29
N TYR A 135 -2.40 -6.92 -13.50
CA TYR A 135 -3.15 -7.98 -14.15
C TYR A 135 -3.37 -9.19 -13.23
N SER A 136 -4.60 -9.65 -13.18
CA SER A 136 -4.96 -10.96 -12.63
C SER A 136 -6.13 -11.53 -13.43
N SER A 137 -6.33 -12.85 -13.36
CA SER A 137 -7.38 -13.52 -14.16
C SER A 137 -8.80 -13.03 -13.86
N ASP A 138 -9.04 -12.57 -12.63
CA ASP A 138 -10.28 -11.97 -12.15
C ASP A 138 -10.38 -10.46 -12.42
N TYR A 139 -9.30 -9.83 -12.90
CA TYR A 139 -9.25 -8.41 -13.27
C TYR A 139 -8.29 -8.22 -14.46
N PRO A 140 -8.66 -8.69 -15.66
CA PRO A 140 -7.73 -8.86 -16.79
C PRO A 140 -7.40 -7.55 -17.53
N TRP A 141 -8.05 -6.45 -17.18
CA TRP A 141 -7.87 -5.16 -17.85
C TRP A 141 -6.70 -4.35 -17.28
N ALA A 142 -6.33 -4.61 -16.03
CA ALA A 142 -5.21 -3.96 -15.38
C ALA A 142 -3.90 -4.19 -16.17
N PRO A 143 -2.94 -3.26 -16.05
CA PRO A 143 -1.64 -3.42 -16.70
C PRO A 143 -0.89 -4.67 -16.22
N THR A 144 -0.15 -5.26 -17.14
CA THR A 144 0.87 -6.28 -16.89
C THR A 144 2.04 -5.74 -16.06
N ASN A 145 2.87 -6.63 -15.50
CA ASN A 145 4.06 -6.19 -14.77
C ASN A 145 5.05 -5.46 -15.67
N GLU A 146 5.12 -5.85 -16.94
CA GLU A 146 5.94 -5.25 -17.98
C GLU A 146 5.48 -3.81 -18.27
N GLU A 147 4.18 -3.59 -18.51
CA GLU A 147 3.62 -2.24 -18.70
C GLU A 147 3.81 -1.36 -17.44
N ARG A 148 3.72 -1.93 -16.23
CA ARG A 148 4.06 -1.19 -15.00
C ARG A 148 5.55 -0.86 -14.91
N GLN A 149 6.42 -1.72 -15.40
CA GLN A 149 7.86 -1.49 -15.45
C GLN A 149 8.20 -0.33 -16.37
N GLU A 150 7.50 -0.16 -17.49
CA GLU A 150 7.68 1.00 -18.39
C GLU A 150 7.42 2.33 -17.66
N VAL A 151 6.40 2.38 -16.79
CA VAL A 151 6.13 3.57 -15.96
C VAL A 151 7.26 3.81 -14.94
N TYR A 152 7.82 2.75 -14.35
CA TYR A 152 8.97 2.88 -13.45
C TYR A 152 10.20 3.39 -14.19
N ASP A 153 10.49 2.84 -15.37
CA ASP A 153 11.62 3.24 -16.20
C ASP A 153 11.48 4.69 -16.68
N MET A 154 10.26 5.12 -17.02
CA MET A 154 9.96 6.52 -17.33
C MET A 154 10.28 7.44 -16.14
N ILE A 155 9.87 7.08 -14.92
CA ILE A 155 10.16 7.89 -13.73
C ILE A 155 11.67 7.92 -13.43
N GLU A 156 12.36 6.80 -13.60
CA GLU A 156 13.81 6.73 -13.33
C GLU A 156 14.62 7.54 -14.34
N ASN A 157 14.27 7.46 -15.62
CA ASN A 157 15.11 8.00 -16.70
C ASN A 157 14.66 9.37 -17.22
N ASN A 158 13.35 9.67 -17.19
CA ASN A 158 12.79 10.81 -17.92
C ASN A 158 12.06 11.84 -17.03
N TRP A 159 11.90 11.58 -15.73
CA TRP A 159 11.19 12.50 -14.82
C TRP A 159 11.78 13.92 -14.83
N GLY A 160 13.12 14.01 -14.85
CA GLY A 160 13.83 15.28 -14.84
C GLY A 160 13.69 16.08 -16.14
N SER A 161 13.69 15.41 -17.30
CA SER A 161 13.55 16.07 -18.60
C SER A 161 12.12 16.54 -18.87
N GLY A 162 11.13 15.88 -18.27
CA GLY A 162 9.71 16.11 -18.55
C GLY A 162 9.15 15.25 -19.67
N ASP A 163 9.96 14.36 -20.24
CA ASP A 163 9.55 13.39 -21.26
C ASP A 163 8.85 12.18 -20.62
N MET A 164 7.73 12.46 -19.96
CA MET A 164 7.02 11.52 -19.10
C MET A 164 5.89 10.76 -19.82
N ASN A 165 5.82 10.83 -21.15
CA ASN A 165 4.72 10.27 -21.95
C ASN A 165 3.33 10.75 -21.45
N LEU A 166 3.21 12.05 -21.19
CA LEU A 166 2.01 12.65 -20.58
C LEU A 166 0.82 12.73 -21.55
N GLU A 167 1.10 12.63 -22.85
CA GLU A 167 0.10 12.49 -23.89
C GLU A 167 -0.80 11.26 -23.69
N ALA A 168 -0.32 10.21 -23.00
CA ALA A 168 -1.16 9.07 -22.65
C ALA A 168 -2.25 9.44 -21.63
N LEU A 169 -2.02 10.45 -20.77
CA LEU A 169 -2.99 10.92 -19.78
C LEU A 169 -3.95 11.98 -20.36
N ALA A 170 -3.49 12.75 -21.34
CA ALA A 170 -4.28 13.80 -21.99
C ALA A 170 -4.07 13.84 -23.50
N PRO A 171 -4.52 12.82 -24.27
CA PRO A 171 -4.31 12.75 -25.70
C PRO A 171 -4.88 13.96 -26.46
N SER A 172 -5.99 14.54 -26.00
CA SER A 172 -6.59 15.74 -26.61
C SER A 172 -5.68 16.97 -26.55
N LYS A 173 -4.68 16.95 -25.65
CA LYS A 173 -3.70 18.02 -25.43
C LYS A 173 -2.30 17.66 -25.92
N ALA A 174 -2.11 16.52 -26.58
CA ALA A 174 -0.79 16.04 -27.03
C ALA A 174 0.01 17.07 -27.84
N ASN A 175 -0.67 17.90 -28.64
CA ASN A 175 -0.06 18.93 -29.47
C ASN A 175 0.00 20.32 -28.79
N ASP A 176 -0.54 20.47 -27.59
CA ASP A 176 -0.51 21.70 -26.80
C ASP A 176 0.73 21.73 -25.91
N LYS A 177 1.82 22.28 -26.46
CA LYS A 177 3.11 22.33 -25.76
C LYS A 177 3.03 23.09 -24.43
N ASN A 178 2.26 24.16 -24.35
CA ASN A 178 2.14 24.94 -23.11
C ASN A 178 1.46 24.12 -22.02
N PHE A 179 0.40 23.38 -22.38
CA PHE A 179 -0.27 22.48 -21.46
C PHE A 179 0.65 21.34 -21.02
N MET A 180 1.39 20.71 -21.94
CA MET A 180 2.29 19.60 -21.60
C MET A 180 3.49 20.04 -20.75
N ASP A 181 4.08 21.19 -21.05
CA ASP A 181 5.14 21.80 -20.23
C ASP A 181 4.63 22.14 -18.82
N TRP A 182 3.39 22.65 -18.73
CA TRP A 182 2.72 22.86 -17.44
C TRP A 182 2.48 21.54 -16.70
N LEU A 183 1.95 20.50 -17.36
CA LEU A 183 1.61 19.23 -16.73
C LEU A 183 2.86 18.50 -16.20
N ALA A 184 3.95 18.51 -16.96
CA ALA A 184 5.24 17.99 -16.50
C ALA A 184 5.75 18.77 -15.27
N SER A 185 5.59 20.10 -15.28
CA SER A 185 5.98 20.95 -14.14
C SER A 185 5.08 20.74 -12.93
N TYR A 186 3.78 20.52 -13.14
CA TYR A 186 2.81 20.18 -12.11
C TYR A 186 3.23 18.90 -11.38
N PHE A 187 3.52 17.83 -12.11
CA PHE A 187 3.97 16.57 -11.49
C PHE A 187 5.34 16.70 -10.80
N ARG A 188 6.33 17.39 -11.39
CA ARG A 188 7.62 17.63 -10.70
C ARG A 188 7.50 18.49 -9.45
N SER A 189 6.60 19.48 -9.46
CA SER A 189 6.31 20.29 -8.28
C SER A 189 5.60 19.48 -7.19
N GLY A 190 4.87 18.45 -7.61
CA GLY A 190 4.16 17.53 -6.73
C GLY A 190 5.03 16.44 -6.15
N ALA A 191 6.06 15.93 -6.85
CA ALA A 191 6.96 14.90 -6.35
C ALA A 191 8.35 14.92 -7.01
N SER A 192 9.39 14.68 -6.20
CA SER A 192 10.73 14.35 -6.71
C SER A 192 10.74 12.93 -7.31
N PRO A 193 11.71 12.56 -8.17
CA PRO A 193 11.72 11.25 -8.83
C PRO A 193 11.60 10.06 -7.86
N GLY A 194 12.33 10.11 -6.73
CA GLY A 194 12.26 9.06 -5.70
C GLY A 194 10.88 8.97 -5.04
N ALA A 195 10.25 10.11 -4.76
CA ALA A 195 8.89 10.15 -4.23
C ALA A 195 7.86 9.67 -5.27
N ALA A 196 7.99 10.09 -6.53
CA ALA A 196 7.14 9.63 -7.62
C ALA A 196 7.23 8.10 -7.80
N MET A 197 8.44 7.55 -7.82
CA MET A 197 8.67 6.10 -7.89
C MET A 197 8.00 5.35 -6.72
N MET A 198 8.16 5.87 -5.51
CA MET A 198 7.56 5.29 -4.31
C MET A 198 6.03 5.30 -4.38
N LEU A 199 5.43 6.44 -4.77
CA LEU A 199 3.98 6.58 -4.95
C LEU A 199 3.46 5.63 -6.03
N THR A 200 4.12 5.57 -7.19
CA THR A 200 3.73 4.66 -8.27
C THR A 200 3.78 3.21 -7.84
N LYS A 201 4.78 2.79 -7.06
CA LYS A 201 4.86 1.42 -6.51
C LYS A 201 3.79 1.12 -5.48
N LEU A 202 3.34 2.11 -4.70
CA LEU A 202 2.18 1.97 -3.81
C LEU A 202 0.90 1.77 -4.61
N ASN A 203 0.72 2.56 -5.67
CA ASN A 203 -0.46 2.50 -6.51
C ASN A 203 -0.56 1.19 -7.28
N THR A 204 0.58 0.67 -7.76
CA THR A 204 0.64 -0.65 -8.41
C THR A 204 0.10 -1.74 -7.51
N GLN A 205 0.30 -1.64 -6.18
CA GLN A 205 -0.14 -2.67 -5.25
C GLN A 205 -1.59 -2.51 -4.78
N ILE A 206 -2.27 -1.39 -5.09
CA ILE A 206 -3.67 -1.19 -4.69
C ILE A 206 -4.53 -2.35 -5.18
N ASP A 207 -5.31 -2.91 -4.26
CA ASP A 207 -6.34 -3.91 -4.54
C ASP A 207 -7.53 -3.65 -3.60
N ILE A 208 -8.64 -3.19 -4.16
CA ILE A 208 -9.87 -2.89 -3.41
C ILE A 208 -11.05 -3.77 -3.83
N ILE A 209 -10.84 -4.84 -4.61
CA ILE A 209 -11.96 -5.66 -5.13
C ILE A 209 -12.86 -6.15 -3.99
N ASP A 210 -12.25 -6.66 -2.93
CA ASP A 210 -12.94 -7.31 -1.81
C ASP A 210 -13.82 -6.36 -0.99
N ILE A 211 -13.61 -5.04 -1.09
CA ILE A 211 -14.38 -4.04 -0.31
C ILE A 211 -15.51 -3.39 -1.10
N LEU A 212 -15.56 -3.55 -2.43
CA LEU A 212 -16.51 -2.82 -3.27
C LEU A 212 -17.97 -3.10 -2.90
N GLY A 213 -18.27 -4.36 -2.53
CA GLY A 213 -19.60 -4.78 -2.10
C GLY A 213 -20.09 -4.12 -0.81
N SER A 214 -19.19 -3.58 0.02
CA SER A 214 -19.52 -2.91 1.28
C SER A 214 -19.77 -1.41 1.13
N ILE A 215 -19.65 -0.86 -0.08
CA ILE A 215 -19.97 0.54 -0.37
C ILE A 215 -21.49 0.69 -0.47
N ASN A 216 -22.08 1.25 0.58
CA ASN A 216 -23.53 1.38 0.73
C ASN A 216 -24.07 2.79 0.41
N VAL A 217 -23.18 3.75 0.13
CA VAL A 217 -23.51 5.13 -0.20
C VAL A 217 -23.88 5.27 -1.68
N PRO A 218 -24.73 6.24 -2.06
CA PRO A 218 -24.97 6.55 -3.46
C PRO A 218 -23.65 6.77 -4.19
N THR A 219 -23.49 6.13 -5.34
CA THR A 219 -22.21 6.13 -6.07
C THR A 219 -22.42 6.49 -7.54
N LEU A 220 -21.62 7.43 -8.05
CA LEU A 220 -21.51 7.80 -9.45
C LEU A 220 -20.09 7.50 -9.94
N ILE A 221 -19.98 6.70 -10.99
CA ILE A 221 -18.70 6.37 -11.64
C ILE A 221 -18.74 6.94 -13.05
N LEU A 222 -17.83 7.86 -13.32
CA LEU A 222 -17.63 8.49 -14.63
C LEU A 222 -16.39 7.88 -15.28
N GLN A 223 -16.50 7.43 -16.52
CA GLN A 223 -15.36 6.86 -17.23
C GLN A 223 -15.43 7.24 -18.70
N ARG A 224 -14.27 7.54 -19.31
CA ARG A 224 -14.23 7.72 -20.75
C ARG A 224 -14.15 6.40 -21.49
N THR A 225 -14.81 6.35 -22.65
CA THR A 225 -14.91 5.15 -23.48
C THR A 225 -13.57 4.65 -24.00
N HIS A 226 -12.61 5.56 -24.21
CA HIS A 226 -11.30 5.25 -24.77
C HIS A 226 -10.14 5.75 -23.87
N ASP A 227 -10.37 5.86 -22.55
CA ASP A 227 -9.29 6.19 -21.60
C ASP A 227 -8.14 5.17 -21.72
N ILE A 228 -6.92 5.69 -21.93
CA ILE A 228 -5.72 4.89 -22.20
C ILE A 228 -5.10 4.34 -20.91
N ASP A 229 -5.16 5.09 -19.80
CA ASP A 229 -4.53 4.67 -18.54
C ASP A 229 -5.42 3.70 -17.76
N VAL A 230 -6.73 3.95 -17.76
CA VAL A 230 -7.73 3.13 -17.05
C VAL A 230 -8.84 2.74 -18.00
N LYS A 231 -8.94 1.45 -18.33
CA LYS A 231 -9.85 0.97 -19.37
C LYS A 231 -11.30 1.05 -18.90
N ILE A 232 -12.24 1.22 -19.84
CA ILE A 232 -13.66 1.38 -19.52
C ILE A 232 -14.23 0.21 -18.69
N GLU A 233 -13.74 -1.01 -18.95
CA GLU A 233 -14.17 -2.22 -18.27
C GLU A 233 -13.81 -2.20 -16.77
N GLU A 234 -12.74 -1.50 -16.38
CA GLU A 234 -12.37 -1.31 -14.98
C GLU A 234 -13.47 -0.57 -14.21
N GLY A 235 -13.98 0.52 -14.81
CA GLY A 235 -15.10 1.29 -14.25
C GLY A 235 -16.40 0.47 -14.21
N ARG A 236 -16.71 -0.28 -15.28
CA ARG A 236 -17.89 -1.17 -15.32
C ARG A 236 -17.83 -2.25 -14.24
N PHE A 237 -16.69 -2.91 -14.07
CA PHE A 237 -16.48 -3.93 -13.05
C PHE A 237 -16.71 -3.41 -11.63
N ILE A 238 -16.27 -2.18 -11.36
CA ILE A 238 -16.49 -1.53 -10.07
C ILE A 238 -17.97 -1.22 -9.88
N ALA A 239 -18.63 -0.65 -10.89
CA ALA A 239 -20.05 -0.30 -10.84
C ALA A 239 -20.95 -1.52 -10.58
N GLU A 240 -20.65 -2.66 -11.22
CA GLU A 240 -21.39 -3.91 -11.02
C GLU A 240 -21.29 -4.47 -9.59
N ARG A 241 -20.23 -4.11 -8.85
CA ARG A 241 -19.99 -4.58 -7.48
C ARG A 241 -20.48 -3.62 -6.40
N ILE A 242 -20.76 -2.37 -6.74
CA ILE A 242 -21.30 -1.39 -5.80
C ILE A 242 -22.82 -1.33 -5.98
N SER A 243 -23.56 -1.74 -4.95
CA SER A 243 -25.02 -1.80 -5.02
C SER A 243 -25.63 -0.43 -5.32
N GLY A 244 -26.32 -0.31 -6.45
CA GLY A 244 -26.98 0.92 -6.87
C GLY A 244 -26.04 2.00 -7.43
N ALA A 245 -24.79 1.66 -7.80
CA ALA A 245 -23.92 2.60 -8.49
C ALA A 245 -24.48 2.98 -9.87
N LYS A 246 -24.41 4.28 -10.19
CA LYS A 246 -24.66 4.81 -11.52
C LYS A 246 -23.33 4.84 -12.29
N PHE A 247 -23.22 4.06 -13.35
CA PHE A 247 -22.10 4.14 -14.29
C PHE A 247 -22.46 5.03 -15.47
N VAL A 248 -21.60 5.99 -15.80
CA VAL A 248 -21.78 6.88 -16.96
C VAL A 248 -20.55 6.81 -17.85
N GLU A 249 -20.80 6.44 -19.08
CA GLU A 249 -19.81 6.45 -20.15
C GLU A 249 -19.77 7.82 -20.80
N LEU A 250 -18.57 8.34 -20.94
CA LEU A 250 -18.29 9.64 -21.52
C LEU A 250 -17.44 9.44 -22.76
N GLU A 251 -17.72 10.16 -23.84
CA GLU A 251 -16.90 10.04 -25.03
C GLU A 251 -15.51 10.68 -24.83
N GLY A 252 -14.49 10.08 -25.43
CA GLY A 252 -13.12 10.59 -25.44
C GLY A 252 -12.09 9.63 -24.84
N ASN A 253 -10.84 10.10 -24.73
CA ASN A 253 -9.68 9.27 -24.37
C ASN A 253 -8.75 9.89 -23.31
N ASP A 254 -9.03 11.10 -22.82
CA ASP A 254 -8.23 11.67 -21.72
C ASP A 254 -8.59 11.05 -20.37
N HIS A 255 -7.55 10.73 -19.61
CA HIS A 255 -7.64 10.31 -18.21
C HIS A 255 -7.84 11.50 -17.25
N LEU A 256 -7.48 12.72 -17.67
CA LEU A 256 -7.67 13.94 -16.88
C LEU A 256 -9.09 14.48 -17.09
N PHE A 257 -9.90 14.53 -16.04
CA PHE A 257 -11.30 14.98 -16.14
C PHE A 257 -11.47 16.45 -16.53
N TRP A 258 -10.41 17.26 -16.42
CA TRP A 258 -10.43 18.70 -16.67
C TRP A 258 -9.95 19.10 -18.07
N VAL A 259 -9.77 18.16 -18.99
CA VAL A 259 -9.54 18.41 -20.42
C VAL A 259 -10.57 17.64 -21.25
N GLY A 260 -10.62 17.76 -22.58
CA GLY A 260 -11.67 17.12 -23.39
C GLY A 260 -13.08 17.65 -23.07
N ASP A 261 -14.09 16.77 -23.06
CA ASP A 261 -15.50 17.14 -22.75
C ASP A 261 -15.73 17.30 -21.24
N THR A 262 -15.24 18.41 -20.70
CA THR A 262 -15.35 18.75 -19.28
C THR A 262 -16.75 19.18 -18.85
N GLU A 263 -17.54 19.75 -19.76
CA GLU A 263 -18.90 20.22 -19.46
C GLU A 263 -19.82 19.05 -19.15
N ARG A 264 -19.70 17.95 -19.91
CA ARG A 264 -20.46 16.74 -19.64
C ARG A 264 -20.13 16.13 -18.27
N VAL A 265 -18.84 16.14 -17.89
CA VAL A 265 -18.39 15.70 -16.55
C VAL A 265 -19.04 16.56 -15.47
N LEU A 266 -18.93 17.89 -15.57
CA LEU A 266 -19.54 18.82 -14.62
C LEU A 266 -21.05 18.66 -14.52
N GLN A 267 -21.74 18.46 -15.65
CA GLN A 267 -23.18 18.27 -15.68
C GLN A 267 -23.61 17.01 -14.92
N GLU A 268 -22.91 15.89 -15.12
CA GLU A 268 -23.22 14.64 -14.42
C GLU A 268 -22.95 14.73 -12.93
N ILE A 269 -21.81 15.32 -12.52
CA ILE A 269 -21.50 15.57 -11.10
C ILE A 269 -22.58 16.48 -10.50
N ARG A 270 -22.91 17.59 -11.17
CA ARG A 270 -23.92 18.56 -10.71
C ARG A 270 -25.27 17.91 -10.50
N THR A 271 -25.75 17.17 -11.51
CA THR A 271 -27.06 16.50 -11.48
C THR A 271 -27.09 15.51 -10.33
N PHE A 272 -26.06 14.67 -10.21
CA PHE A 272 -25.97 13.68 -9.14
C PHE A 272 -25.90 14.30 -7.75
N VAL A 273 -25.09 15.34 -7.55
CA VAL A 273 -24.97 16.03 -6.24
C VAL A 273 -26.28 16.70 -5.82
N PHE A 274 -27.08 17.21 -6.76
CA PHE A 274 -28.39 17.79 -6.43
C PHE A 274 -29.48 16.74 -6.20
N ASP A 275 -29.45 15.63 -6.93
CA ASP A 275 -30.48 14.59 -6.83
C ASP A 275 -30.23 13.60 -5.69
N VAL A 276 -29.00 13.54 -5.16
CA VAL A 276 -28.63 12.54 -4.17
C VAL A 276 -29.40 12.71 -2.88
N LYS A 277 -30.05 11.63 -2.46
CA LYS A 277 -30.67 11.50 -1.13
C LYS A 277 -29.83 10.53 -0.32
N PRO A 278 -28.91 11.01 0.54
CA PRO A 278 -28.14 10.11 1.39
C PRO A 278 -29.09 9.32 2.28
N LYS A 279 -28.78 8.05 2.53
CA LYS A 279 -29.57 7.25 3.47
C LYS A 279 -29.47 7.89 4.86
N PRO A 280 -30.59 8.08 5.57
CA PRO A 280 -30.58 8.75 6.87
C PRO A 280 -29.77 7.95 7.91
N VAL A 281 -29.83 6.62 7.81
CA VAL A 281 -29.09 5.67 8.65
C VAL A 281 -28.50 4.59 7.75
N TYR A 282 -27.22 4.29 7.96
CA TYR A 282 -26.59 3.09 7.40
C TYR A 282 -26.66 2.01 8.47
N GLU A 283 -27.13 0.82 8.08
CA GLU A 283 -27.25 -0.29 9.03
C GLU A 283 -25.96 -1.09 9.14
N LYS A 284 -25.08 -1.00 8.14
CA LYS A 284 -23.84 -1.75 8.05
C LYS A 284 -22.67 -0.87 7.60
N LYS A 285 -21.45 -1.27 8.02
CA LYS A 285 -20.18 -0.71 7.53
C LYS A 285 -19.05 -1.74 7.64
N LEU A 286 -17.91 -1.47 7.03
CA LEU A 286 -16.70 -2.26 7.24
C LEU A 286 -16.15 -2.04 8.65
N TYR A 287 -15.86 -3.15 9.34
CA TYR A 287 -15.15 -3.18 10.62
C TYR A 287 -13.90 -4.04 10.50
N THR A 288 -12.84 -3.60 11.18
CA THR A 288 -11.67 -4.46 11.39
C THR A 288 -11.85 -5.25 12.67
N PHE A 289 -11.75 -6.57 12.55
CA PHE A 289 -11.86 -7.53 13.64
C PHE A 289 -10.50 -8.10 14.00
N MET A 290 -10.26 -8.25 15.29
CA MET A 290 -9.18 -9.08 15.81
C MET A 290 -9.75 -10.15 16.73
N VAL A 291 -9.40 -11.41 16.47
CA VAL A 291 -9.66 -12.51 17.39
C VAL A 291 -8.34 -12.94 18.01
N GLY A 292 -8.29 -13.01 19.33
CA GLY A 292 -7.17 -13.61 20.06
C GLY A 292 -7.61 -14.85 20.83
N HIS A 293 -6.83 -15.92 20.76
CA HIS A 293 -7.05 -17.16 21.52
C HIS A 293 -5.78 -17.53 22.29
N ILE A 294 -5.89 -17.65 23.62
CA ILE A 294 -4.80 -17.96 24.54
C ILE A 294 -4.82 -19.46 24.82
N SER A 295 -3.79 -20.20 24.37
CA SER A 295 -3.78 -21.67 24.37
C SER A 295 -3.68 -22.31 25.76
N THR A 296 -3.54 -21.53 26.82
CA THR A 296 -3.42 -22.02 28.20
C THR A 296 -4.58 -21.44 29.01
N PRO A 297 -5.39 -22.24 29.72
CA PRO A 297 -6.46 -21.71 30.56
C PRO A 297 -5.86 -20.90 31.71
N ILE A 298 -5.82 -19.58 31.56
CA ILE A 298 -5.37 -18.71 32.63
C ILE A 298 -6.57 -18.52 33.56
N LYS A 299 -6.57 -19.21 34.70
CA LYS A 299 -7.56 -18.99 35.77
C LYS A 299 -7.65 -17.49 36.05
N ARG A 300 -8.73 -16.82 35.60
CA ARG A 300 -9.08 -15.40 35.83
C ARG A 300 -7.90 -14.55 36.34
N ASP A 301 -6.83 -14.44 35.55
CA ASP A 301 -5.75 -13.53 35.91
C ASP A 301 -6.21 -12.12 35.57
N ASN A 302 -6.83 -11.47 36.55
CA ASN A 302 -7.31 -10.10 36.45
C ASN A 302 -6.20 -9.15 35.97
N LYS A 303 -4.92 -9.47 36.20
CA LYS A 303 -3.79 -8.66 35.74
C LYS A 303 -3.60 -8.76 34.23
N LEU A 304 -3.60 -9.97 33.65
CA LEU A 304 -3.45 -10.13 32.20
C LEU A 304 -4.63 -9.50 31.46
N HIS A 305 -5.85 -9.71 31.92
CA HIS A 305 -7.05 -9.11 31.32
C HIS A 305 -6.95 -7.58 31.31
N LYS A 306 -6.44 -6.98 32.40
CA LYS A 306 -6.21 -5.54 32.49
C LYS A 306 -5.15 -5.08 31.48
N LEU A 307 -4.02 -5.78 31.38
CA LEU A 307 -2.95 -5.45 30.43
C LEU A 307 -3.41 -5.53 28.97
N ILE A 308 -4.23 -6.54 28.63
CA ILE A 308 -4.84 -6.66 27.30
C ILE A 308 -5.75 -5.46 27.04
N ARG A 309 -6.68 -5.14 27.95
CA ARG A 309 -7.59 -3.98 27.80
C ARG A 309 -6.83 -2.66 27.67
N GLU A 310 -5.79 -2.44 28.47
CA GLU A 310 -4.94 -1.26 28.39
C GLU A 310 -4.20 -1.18 27.05
N CYS A 311 -3.67 -2.31 26.55
CA CYS A 311 -3.04 -2.38 25.23
C CYS A 311 -4.03 -2.03 24.11
N VAL A 312 -5.20 -2.66 24.12
CA VAL A 312 -6.25 -2.43 23.12
C VAL A 312 -6.70 -0.97 23.10
N ALA A 313 -6.92 -0.37 24.27
CA ALA A 313 -7.29 1.04 24.39
C ALA A 313 -6.20 1.99 23.88
N ARG A 314 -4.91 1.69 24.09
CA ARG A 314 -3.78 2.49 23.53
C ARG A 314 -3.80 2.54 22.01
N TYR A 315 -4.26 1.48 21.36
CA TYR A 315 -4.39 1.38 19.91
C TYR A 315 -5.78 1.80 19.40
N GLY A 316 -6.64 2.35 20.26
CA GLY A 316 -7.97 2.81 19.88
C GLY A 316 -8.97 1.67 19.56
N GLY A 317 -8.65 0.44 19.95
CA GLY A 317 -9.56 -0.70 19.79
C GLY A 317 -10.60 -0.78 20.89
N ASN A 318 -11.67 -1.52 20.64
CA ASN A 318 -12.73 -1.81 21.60
C ASN A 318 -12.85 -3.32 21.82
N VAL A 319 -13.17 -3.73 23.05
CA VAL A 319 -13.44 -5.15 23.35
C VAL A 319 -14.92 -5.41 23.08
N ALA A 320 -15.21 -6.25 22.08
CA ALA A 320 -16.58 -6.61 21.73
C ALA A 320 -17.04 -7.85 22.51
N ILE A 321 -16.25 -8.93 22.50
CA ILE A 321 -16.50 -10.15 23.27
C ILE A 321 -15.23 -10.57 24.00
N TYR A 322 -15.38 -11.06 25.22
CA TYR A 322 -14.30 -11.67 25.99
C TYR A 322 -14.82 -12.90 26.71
N ASP A 323 -14.43 -14.08 26.27
CA ASP A 323 -14.78 -15.36 26.87
C ASP A 323 -13.50 -16.11 27.29
N ASN A 324 -13.19 -16.07 28.58
CA ASN A 324 -12.07 -16.78 29.25
C ASN A 324 -10.71 -16.74 28.51
N ASP A 325 -10.52 -17.60 27.52
CA ASP A 325 -9.31 -17.75 26.71
C ASP A 325 -9.37 -17.07 25.33
N THR A 326 -10.55 -16.64 24.90
CA THR A 326 -10.81 -16.06 23.59
C THR A 326 -11.37 -14.65 23.72
N PHE A 327 -10.91 -13.74 22.86
CA PHE A 327 -11.45 -12.39 22.82
C PHE A 327 -11.59 -11.90 21.38
N THR A 328 -12.67 -11.15 21.15
CA THR A 328 -12.97 -10.49 19.87
C THR A 328 -12.96 -8.98 20.10
N LEU A 329 -12.14 -8.30 19.32
CA LEU A 329 -11.91 -6.86 19.39
C LEU A 329 -12.27 -6.22 18.06
N THR A 330 -12.62 -4.94 18.10
CA THR A 330 -12.88 -4.12 16.93
C THR A 330 -11.90 -2.94 16.89
N PHE A 331 -11.51 -2.57 15.67
CA PHE A 331 -10.65 -1.42 15.39
C PHE A 331 -11.23 -0.61 14.22
N GLU A 332 -10.92 0.69 14.19
CA GLU A 332 -11.26 1.57 13.07
C GLU A 332 -10.53 1.18 11.77
N GLY A 333 -9.39 0.46 11.87
CA GLY A 333 -8.70 -0.05 10.70
C GLY A 333 -7.62 -1.11 11.00
N PRO A 334 -7.15 -1.81 9.95
CA PRO A 334 -6.30 -2.99 10.07
C PRO A 334 -4.91 -2.71 10.63
N SER A 335 -4.35 -1.52 10.42
CA SER A 335 -2.97 -1.21 10.80
C SER A 335 -2.83 -1.20 12.31
N THR A 336 -3.75 -0.49 12.99
CA THR A 336 -3.80 -0.43 14.45
C THR A 336 -4.05 -1.80 15.07
N ALA A 337 -4.95 -2.60 14.48
CA ALA A 337 -5.18 -3.97 14.89
C ALA A 337 -3.88 -4.80 14.81
N VAL A 338 -3.21 -4.83 13.67
CA VAL A 338 -2.01 -5.66 13.48
C VAL A 338 -0.82 -5.21 14.35
N TYR A 339 -0.67 -3.90 14.60
CA TYR A 339 0.32 -3.41 15.56
C TYR A 339 -0.05 -3.82 17.00
N CYS A 340 -1.33 -3.71 17.39
CA CYS A 340 -1.82 -4.18 18.67
C CYS A 340 -1.56 -5.70 18.83
N SER A 341 -1.79 -6.52 17.78
CA SER A 341 -1.49 -7.95 17.79
C SER A 341 -0.03 -8.24 18.17
N SER A 342 0.90 -7.46 17.61
CA SER A 342 2.33 -7.60 17.87
C SER A 342 2.70 -7.30 19.32
N GLU A 343 2.00 -6.36 19.96
CA GLU A 343 2.21 -6.01 21.37
C GLU A 343 1.54 -7.02 22.31
N LEU A 344 0.31 -7.45 21.98
CA LEU A 344 -0.41 -8.50 22.71
C LEU A 344 0.38 -9.81 22.77
N MET A 345 1.04 -10.22 21.67
CA MET A 345 1.94 -11.38 21.69
C MET A 345 3.06 -11.24 22.72
N LYS A 346 3.64 -10.05 22.89
CA LYS A 346 4.69 -9.81 23.90
C LYS A 346 4.13 -9.85 25.32
N ILE A 347 2.95 -9.27 25.53
CA ILE A 347 2.26 -9.26 26.82
C ILE A 347 1.95 -10.69 27.26
N VAL A 348 1.33 -11.50 26.39
CA VAL A 348 0.98 -12.89 26.71
C VAL A 348 2.24 -13.76 26.91
N LYS A 349 3.29 -13.54 26.11
CA LYS A 349 4.58 -14.22 26.30
C LYS A 349 5.21 -13.90 27.67
N SER A 350 5.03 -12.69 28.20
CA SER A 350 5.58 -12.29 29.51
C SER A 350 5.02 -13.08 30.70
N VAL A 351 3.88 -13.73 30.53
CA VAL A 351 3.26 -14.63 31.52
C VAL A 351 3.40 -16.11 31.16
N ASN A 352 4.35 -16.46 30.27
CA ASN A 352 4.62 -17.82 29.79
C ASN A 352 3.41 -18.51 29.15
N ALA A 353 2.48 -17.75 28.58
CA ALA A 353 1.37 -18.27 27.81
C ALA A 353 1.61 -18.06 26.30
N HIS A 354 0.82 -18.76 25.50
CA HIS A 354 0.84 -18.66 24.04
C HIS A 354 -0.47 -18.03 23.58
N ILE A 355 -0.39 -17.19 22.54
CA ILE A 355 -1.57 -16.59 21.91
C ILE A 355 -1.52 -16.78 20.40
N SER A 356 -2.65 -17.13 19.82
CA SER A 356 -2.87 -17.01 18.39
C SER A 356 -3.79 -15.83 18.10
N ILE A 357 -3.48 -15.07 17.05
CA ILE A 357 -4.25 -13.89 16.69
C ILE A 357 -4.64 -13.96 15.22
N GLY A 358 -5.92 -13.72 14.92
CA GLY A 358 -6.43 -13.49 13.57
C GLY A 358 -6.88 -12.05 13.42
N VAL A 359 -6.65 -11.45 12.25
CA VAL A 359 -7.23 -10.16 11.86
C VAL A 359 -7.98 -10.30 10.55
N ASP A 360 -9.21 -9.78 10.51
CA ASP A 360 -10.07 -9.78 9.33
C ASP A 360 -10.82 -8.45 9.19
N ILE A 361 -11.37 -8.19 8.02
CA ILE A 361 -12.27 -7.06 7.76
C ILE A 361 -13.59 -7.61 7.23
N LYS A 362 -14.68 -7.24 7.90
CA LYS A 362 -16.02 -7.70 7.57
C LYS A 362 -17.02 -6.58 7.61
N GLU A 363 -18.04 -6.69 6.76
CA GLU A 363 -19.21 -5.84 6.86
C GLU A 363 -20.07 -6.32 8.04
N CYS A 364 -20.34 -5.45 9.00
CA CYS A 364 -21.16 -5.77 10.16
C CYS A 364 -22.20 -4.69 10.43
N SER A 365 -23.22 -5.06 11.20
CA SER A 365 -24.23 -4.12 11.69
C SER A 365 -23.56 -3.01 12.51
N ILE A 366 -24.03 -1.78 12.37
CA ILE A 366 -23.54 -0.67 13.21
C ILE A 366 -23.97 -0.87 14.67
N LYS A 367 -25.12 -1.52 14.91
CA LYS A 367 -25.62 -1.83 16.26
C LYS A 367 -24.91 -3.02 16.88
N ASP A 368 -24.74 -4.05 16.07
CA ASP A 368 -24.13 -5.32 16.47
C ASP A 368 -22.80 -5.38 15.73
N CYS A 369 -21.74 -4.92 16.39
CA CYS A 369 -20.41 -4.85 15.81
C CYS A 369 -19.83 -6.22 15.46
N ILE A 370 -20.59 -7.31 15.43
CA ILE A 370 -20.19 -8.69 15.14
C ILE A 370 -21.28 -9.32 14.25
N CYS A 371 -20.89 -10.12 13.27
CA CYS A 371 -21.80 -10.88 12.40
C CYS A 371 -21.53 -12.39 12.45
N GLU A 372 -22.41 -13.23 11.89
CA GLU A 372 -22.24 -14.69 11.80
C GLU A 372 -20.90 -15.09 11.16
N GLU A 373 -20.44 -14.36 10.14
CA GLU A 373 -19.14 -14.62 9.49
C GLU A 373 -17.95 -14.40 10.44
N THR A 374 -18.14 -13.66 11.53
CA THR A 374 -17.13 -13.49 12.58
C THR A 374 -16.95 -14.76 13.39
N GLU A 375 -18.00 -15.58 13.58
CA GLU A 375 -17.93 -16.84 14.33
C GLU A 375 -17.09 -17.89 13.60
N ASP A 376 -17.22 -17.95 12.27
CA ASP A 376 -16.38 -18.78 11.40
C ASP A 376 -14.90 -18.42 11.55
N PHE A 377 -14.59 -17.11 11.54
CA PHE A 377 -13.22 -16.62 11.72
C PHE A 377 -12.70 -16.88 13.14
N VAL A 378 -13.54 -16.76 14.17
CA VAL A 378 -13.20 -17.15 15.54
C VAL A 378 -12.85 -18.64 15.60
N THR A 379 -13.63 -19.49 14.94
CA THR A 379 -13.40 -20.94 14.88
C THR A 379 -12.08 -21.27 14.17
N LEU A 380 -11.77 -20.59 13.07
CA LEU A 380 -10.48 -20.69 12.38
C LEU A 380 -9.31 -20.39 13.34
N VAL A 381 -9.37 -19.23 14.03
CA VAL A 381 -8.28 -18.78 14.91
C VAL A 381 -8.14 -19.71 16.11
N THR A 382 -9.25 -20.13 16.73
CA THR A 382 -9.20 -21.00 17.92
C THR A 382 -8.73 -22.42 17.60
N LYS A 383 -9.17 -23.01 16.48
CA LYS A 383 -8.93 -24.44 16.18
C LYS A 383 -7.79 -24.74 15.20
N GLN A 384 -7.40 -23.80 14.34
CA GLN A 384 -6.52 -24.10 13.20
C GLN A 384 -5.25 -23.24 13.15
N SER A 385 -5.12 -22.24 14.01
CA SER A 385 -3.93 -21.40 14.05
C SER A 385 -2.85 -22.01 14.94
N ALA A 386 -1.60 -21.99 14.47
CA ALA A 386 -0.48 -22.38 15.33
C ALA A 386 -0.21 -21.30 16.39
N PRO A 387 0.23 -21.67 17.62
CA PRO A 387 0.49 -20.71 18.68
C PRO A 387 1.55 -19.67 18.30
N ASN A 388 1.41 -18.45 18.85
CA ASN A 388 2.32 -17.31 18.65
C ASN A 388 2.40 -16.86 17.19
N GLN A 389 1.25 -16.82 16.49
CA GLN A 389 1.16 -16.36 15.12
C GLN A 389 0.08 -15.29 14.98
N ILE A 390 0.33 -14.35 14.05
CA ILE A 390 -0.67 -13.44 13.53
C ILE A 390 -1.04 -13.94 12.14
N ILE A 391 -2.32 -14.26 11.95
CA ILE A 391 -2.90 -14.62 10.66
C ILE A 391 -3.80 -13.47 10.22
N VAL A 392 -3.74 -13.10 8.95
CA VAL A 392 -4.59 -12.06 8.37
C VAL A 392 -5.25 -12.59 7.10
N THR A 393 -6.43 -12.07 6.76
CA THR A 393 -7.07 -12.36 5.48
C THR A 393 -6.42 -11.60 4.32
N GLN A 394 -6.70 -12.01 3.09
CA GLN A 394 -6.28 -11.31 1.87
C GLN A 394 -6.68 -9.84 1.88
N THR A 395 -7.92 -9.53 2.28
CA THR A 395 -8.43 -8.16 2.38
C THR A 395 -7.57 -7.31 3.31
N VAL A 396 -7.24 -7.83 4.50
CA VAL A 396 -6.35 -7.14 5.46
C VAL A 396 -4.96 -6.94 4.86
N LYS A 397 -4.36 -7.98 4.25
CA LYS A 397 -3.06 -7.86 3.59
C LYS A 397 -3.07 -6.74 2.53
N ASN A 398 -4.10 -6.69 1.69
CA ASN A 398 -4.22 -5.69 0.63
C ASN A 398 -4.34 -4.26 1.17
N LEU A 399 -4.91 -4.07 2.37
CA LEU A 399 -5.02 -2.74 2.98
C LEU A 399 -3.76 -2.34 3.78
N LEU A 400 -2.94 -3.31 4.19
CA LEU A 400 -1.70 -3.12 4.94
C LEU A 400 -0.44 -2.97 4.07
N ILE A 401 -0.60 -2.73 2.78
CA ILE A 401 0.53 -2.41 1.89
C ILE A 401 1.29 -1.23 2.46
N GLY A 402 2.59 -1.39 2.70
CA GLY A 402 3.47 -0.36 3.23
C GLY A 402 3.76 -0.44 4.74
N VAL A 403 2.99 -1.23 5.48
CA VAL A 403 3.39 -1.62 6.85
C VAL A 403 4.73 -2.34 6.80
N ASN A 404 5.59 -2.10 7.78
CA ASN A 404 6.84 -2.84 7.96
C ASN A 404 6.60 -4.29 8.46
N MET A 405 5.87 -5.06 7.67
CA MET A 405 5.54 -6.47 7.88
C MET A 405 5.68 -7.25 6.57
N SER A 406 6.01 -8.52 6.72
CA SER A 406 5.99 -9.52 5.64
C SER A 406 4.74 -10.39 5.80
N PHE A 407 4.14 -10.72 4.65
CA PHE A 407 2.93 -11.54 4.57
C PHE A 407 3.23 -12.77 3.73
N VAL A 408 3.29 -13.94 4.38
CA VAL A 408 3.58 -15.21 3.72
C VAL A 408 2.28 -16.02 3.62
N PRO A 409 1.93 -16.61 2.45
CA PRO A 409 0.76 -17.46 2.33
C PRO A 409 0.71 -18.52 3.44
N TYR A 410 -0.41 -18.57 4.15
CA TYR A 410 -0.67 -19.57 5.16
C TYR A 410 -1.25 -20.81 4.46
N GLN A 411 -0.70 -21.99 4.72
CA GLN A 411 -0.92 -23.22 3.91
C GLN A 411 -2.37 -23.75 3.91
N THR A 412 -3.28 -23.14 4.65
CA THR A 412 -4.67 -23.58 4.80
C THR A 412 -5.61 -22.59 4.11
N ILE A 413 -6.29 -23.05 3.06
CA ILE A 413 -7.51 -22.40 2.59
C ILE A 413 -8.60 -22.73 3.61
N PHE A 414 -9.13 -21.71 4.29
CA PHE A 414 -10.23 -21.91 5.22
C PHE A 414 -11.54 -21.90 4.45
N LYS A 415 -12.34 -22.97 4.58
CA LYS A 415 -13.71 -23.00 4.09
C LYS A 415 -14.62 -22.57 5.23
N THR A 416 -15.32 -21.46 5.05
CA THR A 416 -16.39 -21.01 5.96
C THR A 416 -17.55 -22.00 5.93
N GLU A 417 -18.43 -21.98 6.94
CA GLU A 417 -19.64 -22.82 6.93
C GLU A 417 -20.55 -22.48 5.74
N LEU A 418 -20.46 -21.22 5.26
CA LEU A 418 -21.10 -20.71 4.04
C LEU A 418 -20.41 -21.16 2.74
N GLY A 419 -19.35 -21.97 2.80
CA GLY A 419 -18.64 -22.51 1.64
C GLY A 419 -17.63 -21.57 0.97
N ALA A 420 -17.43 -20.36 1.51
CA ALA A 420 -16.46 -19.41 0.99
C ALA A 420 -15.02 -19.83 1.37
N SER A 421 -14.09 -19.70 0.42
CA SER A 421 -12.68 -20.00 0.65
C SER A 421 -11.92 -18.71 0.98
N LEU A 422 -11.34 -18.63 2.18
CA LEU A 422 -10.50 -17.50 2.59
C LEU A 422 -9.03 -17.80 2.34
N LEU A 423 -8.37 -16.88 1.63
CA LEU A 423 -6.91 -16.84 1.52
C LEU A 423 -6.32 -16.16 2.75
N LEU A 424 -5.45 -16.88 3.45
CA LEU A 424 -4.85 -16.47 4.71
C LEU A 424 -3.36 -16.23 4.54
N TYR A 425 -2.84 -15.28 5.31
CA TYR A 425 -1.43 -14.91 5.32
C TYR A 425 -0.92 -14.83 6.75
N LYS A 426 0.26 -15.38 6.99
CA LYS A 426 0.99 -15.16 8.22
C LYS A 426 1.67 -13.79 8.15
N ALA A 427 1.35 -12.91 9.10
CA ALA A 427 1.98 -11.60 9.25
C ALA A 427 3.15 -11.68 10.22
N THR A 428 4.33 -11.21 9.79
CA THR A 428 5.54 -11.15 10.62
C THR A 428 6.16 -9.76 10.55
N LYS A 429 6.46 -9.18 11.72
CA LYS A 429 7.17 -7.90 11.79
C LYS A 429 8.55 -8.06 11.17
N ASN A 430 8.85 -7.20 10.20
CA ASN A 430 10.20 -7.10 9.68
C ASN A 430 11.07 -6.52 10.80
N LEU A 431 12.15 -7.21 11.15
CA LEU A 431 13.16 -6.64 12.04
C LEU A 431 13.64 -5.32 11.42
N PRO A 432 13.95 -4.28 12.23
CA PRO A 432 14.51 -3.05 11.70
C PRO A 432 15.89 -3.35 11.12
N THR A 433 15.92 -3.71 9.85
CA THR A 433 17.08 -3.65 8.98
C THR A 433 16.87 -2.46 8.07
N ASP A 434 17.90 -1.61 8.00
CA ASP A 434 18.00 -0.46 7.13
C ASP A 434 17.38 -0.70 5.76
N VAL A 435 16.69 0.32 5.25
CA VAL A 435 16.16 0.42 3.89
C VAL A 435 17.20 -0.10 2.89
N THR A 436 17.05 -1.34 2.43
CA THR A 436 17.60 -1.88 1.18
C THR A 436 17.20 -3.35 1.01
N LEU A 437 17.00 -3.74 -0.24
CA LEU A 437 16.80 -5.09 -0.80
C LEU A 437 15.35 -5.51 -1.06
N ILE A 438 14.95 -5.17 -2.28
CA ILE A 438 14.00 -5.84 -3.17
C ILE A 438 13.99 -7.36 -2.93
N ASP A 439 12.81 -7.87 -2.60
CA ASP A 439 12.57 -9.29 -2.39
C ASP A 439 12.61 -10.05 -3.73
N LYS A 440 13.43 -11.09 -3.77
CA LYS A 440 13.55 -12.04 -4.89
C LYS A 440 12.67 -13.24 -4.58
N ASN A 441 11.65 -13.53 -5.40
CA ASN A 441 11.29 -14.89 -5.84
C ASN A 441 10.06 -14.92 -6.77
N LYS A 442 10.27 -14.69 -8.08
CA LYS A 442 10.01 -15.61 -9.22
C LYS A 442 9.96 -14.83 -10.56
N SER A 443 10.83 -15.22 -11.49
CA SER A 443 10.98 -14.74 -12.89
C SER A 443 10.41 -15.80 -13.87
N PRO A 444 10.35 -15.62 -15.23
CA PRO A 444 11.41 -15.12 -16.15
C PRO A 444 10.89 -14.08 -17.19
N GLN A 445 11.66 -13.19 -17.85
CA GLN A 445 13.01 -13.31 -18.38
C GLN A 445 13.48 -11.93 -18.93
N GLN A 446 14.48 -11.32 -18.30
CA GLN A 446 15.57 -10.55 -18.94
C GLN A 446 16.60 -10.30 -17.84
N ASP A 447 17.44 -11.31 -17.61
CA ASP A 447 18.44 -11.27 -16.55
C ASP A 447 19.42 -10.12 -16.80
N SER A 448 19.37 -9.11 -15.93
CA SER A 448 20.48 -8.16 -15.83
C SER A 448 21.77 -8.96 -15.54
N LEU A 449 22.88 -8.58 -16.17
CA LEU A 449 24.18 -9.22 -15.95
C LEU A 449 24.50 -9.37 -14.45
N LEU A 450 24.10 -8.39 -13.63
CA LEU A 450 24.27 -8.42 -12.19
C LEU A 450 23.45 -9.52 -11.51
N GLN A 451 22.22 -9.78 -11.94
CA GLN A 451 21.42 -10.89 -11.41
C GLN A 451 22.04 -12.24 -11.73
N LYS A 452 22.48 -12.46 -12.98
CA LYS A 452 23.25 -13.65 -13.38
C LYS A 452 24.50 -13.81 -12.51
N VAL A 453 25.24 -12.73 -12.29
CA VAL A 453 26.42 -12.75 -11.41
C VAL A 453 26.06 -13.15 -9.98
N ILE A 454 25.06 -12.51 -9.38
CA ILE A 454 24.66 -12.83 -7.99
C ILE A 454 24.12 -14.26 -7.88
N GLN A 455 23.36 -14.73 -8.87
CA GLN A 455 22.83 -16.10 -8.91
C GLN A 455 23.96 -17.13 -8.95
N ASN A 456 24.94 -16.97 -9.84
CA ASN A 456 26.07 -17.90 -9.94
C ASN A 456 26.93 -17.89 -8.66
N ILE A 457 27.17 -16.72 -8.06
CA ILE A 457 27.88 -16.62 -6.77
C ILE A 457 27.12 -17.35 -5.65
N ASN A 458 25.80 -17.18 -5.58
CA ASN A 458 24.97 -17.86 -4.57
C ASN A 458 24.88 -19.37 -4.82
N HIS A 459 24.86 -19.82 -6.07
CA HIS A 459 24.86 -21.24 -6.43
C HIS A 459 26.16 -21.93 -5.99
N HIS A 460 27.30 -21.23 -6.10
CA HIS A 460 28.62 -21.73 -5.72
C HIS A 460 29.12 -21.18 -4.37
N LEU A 461 28.20 -20.83 -3.47
CA LEU A 461 28.54 -20.12 -2.24
C LEU A 461 29.55 -20.90 -1.37
N SER A 462 29.39 -22.21 -1.23
CA SER A 462 30.23 -23.08 -0.40
C SER A 462 31.52 -23.54 -1.09
N ASN A 463 31.72 -23.24 -2.38
CA ASN A 463 32.87 -23.70 -3.14
C ASN A 463 34.05 -22.71 -3.01
N ASP A 464 35.07 -23.05 -2.26
CA ASP A 464 36.25 -22.20 -2.03
C ASP A 464 37.13 -21.99 -3.27
N TYR A 465 37.04 -22.86 -4.28
CA TYR A 465 37.70 -22.68 -5.58
C TYR A 465 36.96 -21.73 -6.53
N TYR A 466 35.72 -21.34 -6.20
CA TYR A 466 34.93 -20.45 -7.05
C TYR A 466 35.44 -19.01 -6.99
N GLY A 467 35.90 -18.50 -8.15
CA GLY A 467 36.51 -17.19 -8.30
C GLY A 467 36.15 -16.50 -9.62
N VAL A 468 36.76 -15.34 -9.89
CA VAL A 468 36.40 -14.47 -11.03
C VAL A 468 36.45 -15.19 -12.38
N THR A 469 37.41 -16.08 -12.59
CA THR A 469 37.55 -16.84 -13.84
C THR A 469 36.33 -17.74 -14.10
N MET A 470 35.86 -18.50 -13.10
CA MET A 470 34.68 -19.35 -13.24
C MET A 470 33.42 -18.51 -13.45
N LEU A 471 33.30 -17.42 -12.68
CA LEU A 471 32.20 -16.48 -12.81
C LEU A 471 32.12 -15.84 -14.21
N CYS A 472 33.26 -15.49 -14.81
CA CYS A 472 33.30 -14.96 -16.18
C CYS A 472 32.84 -15.99 -17.21
N THR A 473 33.29 -17.25 -17.06
CA THR A 473 32.90 -18.35 -17.94
C THR A 473 31.39 -18.63 -17.87
N GLU A 474 30.83 -18.72 -16.67
CA GLU A 474 29.40 -19.03 -16.46
C GLU A 474 28.47 -17.90 -16.89
N VAL A 475 28.91 -16.65 -16.74
CA VAL A 475 28.13 -15.47 -17.13
C VAL A 475 28.33 -15.11 -18.61
N GLY A 476 29.36 -15.66 -19.27
CA GLY A 476 29.63 -15.45 -20.69
C GLY A 476 30.21 -14.08 -21.03
N VAL A 477 31.01 -13.49 -20.13
CA VAL A 477 31.63 -12.17 -20.33
C VAL A 477 33.12 -12.18 -19.97
N SER A 478 33.91 -11.32 -20.62
CA SER A 478 35.32 -11.18 -20.25
C SER A 478 35.48 -10.49 -18.88
N GLU A 479 36.58 -10.78 -18.18
CA GLU A 479 36.86 -10.20 -16.86
C GLU A 479 36.88 -8.67 -16.88
N ARG A 480 37.44 -8.05 -17.92
CA ARG A 480 37.45 -6.59 -18.10
C ARG A 480 36.04 -6.01 -18.24
N GLN A 481 35.15 -6.69 -18.98
CA GLN A 481 33.76 -6.27 -19.14
C GLN A 481 32.98 -6.44 -17.82
N LEU A 482 33.20 -7.56 -17.12
CA LEU A 482 32.59 -7.81 -15.82
C LEU A 482 33.02 -6.75 -14.80
N GLN A 483 34.31 -6.45 -14.71
CA GLN A 483 34.84 -5.45 -13.80
C GLN A 483 34.28 -4.05 -14.10
N ARG A 484 34.22 -3.64 -15.37
CA ARG A 484 33.65 -2.34 -15.76
C ARG A 484 32.17 -2.24 -15.39
N LYS A 485 31.38 -3.28 -15.71
CA LYS A 485 29.94 -3.28 -15.46
C LYS A 485 29.60 -3.34 -13.98
N LEU A 486 30.31 -4.17 -13.19
CA LEU A 486 30.11 -4.22 -11.74
C LEU A 486 30.56 -2.93 -11.05
N LYS A 487 31.69 -2.33 -11.47
CA LYS A 487 32.10 -1.05 -10.90
C LYS A 487 31.09 0.06 -11.17
N ALA A 488 30.45 0.06 -12.35
CA ALA A 488 29.41 1.03 -12.69
C ALA A 488 28.11 0.83 -11.89
N SER A 489 27.70 -0.41 -11.62
CA SER A 489 26.42 -0.70 -10.97
C SER A 489 26.48 -0.91 -9.46
N THR A 490 27.59 -1.43 -8.92
CA THR A 490 27.74 -1.76 -7.49
C THR A 490 28.92 -1.08 -6.82
N ASN A 491 29.74 -0.34 -7.60
CA ASN A 491 31.01 0.23 -7.14
C ASN A 491 32.00 -0.80 -6.55
N MET A 492 31.86 -2.09 -6.90
CA MET A 492 32.71 -3.18 -6.44
C MET A 492 33.39 -3.92 -7.60
N SER A 493 34.58 -4.46 -7.37
CA SER A 493 35.21 -5.43 -8.27
C SER A 493 34.56 -6.83 -8.13
N PRO A 494 34.72 -7.73 -9.12
CA PRO A 494 34.15 -9.07 -9.05
C PRO A 494 34.57 -9.84 -7.77
N ASN A 495 35.85 -9.76 -7.40
CA ASN A 495 36.38 -10.38 -6.17
C ASN A 495 35.76 -9.79 -4.89
N GLN A 496 35.53 -8.47 -4.87
CA GLN A 496 34.88 -7.80 -3.74
C GLN A 496 33.42 -8.23 -3.64
N LEU A 497 32.72 -8.37 -4.77
CA LEU A 497 31.33 -8.80 -4.80
C LEU A 497 31.17 -10.25 -4.32
N ILE A 498 32.00 -11.18 -4.80
CA ILE A 498 32.03 -12.58 -4.33
C ILE A 498 32.24 -12.62 -2.81
N SER A 499 33.27 -11.91 -2.33
CA SER A 499 33.58 -11.87 -0.90
C SER A 499 32.43 -11.26 -0.08
N SER A 500 31.82 -10.18 -0.57
CA SER A 500 30.73 -9.48 0.12
C SER A 500 29.48 -10.34 0.26
N ILE A 501 29.09 -11.05 -0.81
CA ILE A 501 27.94 -11.95 -0.79
C ILE A 501 28.18 -13.11 0.20
N ARG A 502 29.36 -13.73 0.16
CA ARG A 502 29.75 -14.78 1.11
C ARG A 502 29.71 -14.31 2.56
N LEU A 503 30.23 -13.11 2.83
CA LEU A 503 30.25 -12.53 4.18
C LEU A 503 28.86 -12.14 4.69
N ASN A 504 27.99 -11.59 3.84
CA ASN A 504 26.61 -11.28 4.21
C ASN A 504 25.84 -12.57 4.54
N ARG A 505 26.01 -13.62 3.74
CA ARG A 505 25.39 -14.92 4.05
C ARG A 505 25.95 -15.55 5.32
N ALA A 506 27.25 -15.42 5.56
CA ALA A 506 27.85 -15.87 6.81
C ALA A 506 27.29 -15.12 8.03
N LYS A 507 27.03 -13.81 7.91
CA LYS A 507 26.41 -13.00 8.98
C LYS A 507 25.02 -13.53 9.35
N GLU A 508 24.20 -13.85 8.36
CA GLU A 508 22.87 -14.46 8.58
C GLU A 508 22.97 -15.79 9.33
N LEU A 509 23.91 -16.66 8.92
CA LEU A 509 24.13 -17.96 9.55
C LEU A 509 24.65 -17.83 11.00
N ILE A 510 25.50 -16.84 11.27
CA ILE A 510 26.01 -16.56 12.63
C ILE A 510 24.87 -16.13 13.55
N ILE A 511 23.97 -15.27 13.08
CA ILE A 511 22.81 -14.80 13.86
C ILE A 511 21.84 -15.95 14.15
N GLY A 512 21.70 -16.90 13.23
CA GLY A 512 20.86 -18.09 13.40
C GLY A 512 21.33 -19.07 14.50
N ARG A 513 22.58 -18.95 14.99
CA ARG A 513 23.18 -19.77 16.07
C ARG A 513 23.11 -21.30 15.88
N GLN A 514 23.18 -21.79 14.63
CA GLN A 514 23.09 -23.22 14.31
C GLN A 514 24.45 -23.92 14.08
N ASN A 515 25.52 -23.17 13.78
CA ASN A 515 26.83 -23.70 13.41
C ASN A 515 27.98 -22.92 14.06
N THR A 516 29.16 -23.54 14.18
CA THR A 516 30.36 -22.85 14.68
C THR A 516 30.89 -21.83 13.65
N ILE A 517 31.60 -20.80 14.10
CA ILE A 517 32.18 -19.78 13.20
C ILE A 517 33.12 -20.41 12.16
N ALA A 518 33.84 -21.48 12.54
CA ALA A 518 34.69 -22.22 11.63
C ALA A 518 33.88 -22.98 10.56
N GLU A 519 32.79 -23.65 10.95
CA GLU A 519 31.87 -24.30 10.00
C GLU A 519 31.23 -23.30 9.05
N ILE A 520 30.78 -22.15 9.55
CA ILE A 520 30.15 -21.11 8.73
C ILE A 520 31.14 -20.53 7.72
N ALA A 521 32.41 -20.38 8.10
CA ALA A 521 33.46 -19.95 7.17
C ALA A 521 33.58 -20.92 5.98
N PHE A 522 33.63 -22.23 6.23
CA PHE A 522 33.71 -23.23 5.17
C PHE A 522 32.40 -23.34 4.37
N GLN A 523 31.24 -23.29 5.04
CA GLN A 523 29.92 -23.32 4.39
C GLN A 523 29.68 -22.14 3.45
N THR A 524 30.37 -21.02 3.67
CA THR A 524 30.32 -19.83 2.81
C THR A 524 31.52 -19.70 1.90
N GLY A 525 32.29 -20.77 1.69
CA GLY A 525 33.33 -20.86 0.67
C GLY A 525 34.62 -20.11 1.02
N PHE A 526 34.92 -19.94 2.30
CA PHE A 526 36.25 -19.51 2.74
C PHE A 526 37.12 -20.73 3.08
N SER A 527 38.32 -20.77 2.51
CA SER A 527 39.30 -21.85 2.75
C SER A 527 39.98 -21.77 4.13
N SER A 528 39.78 -20.69 4.89
CA SER A 528 40.38 -20.51 6.22
C SER A 528 39.49 -19.66 7.13
N PRO A 529 39.12 -20.16 8.33
CA PRO A 529 38.38 -19.41 9.35
C PRO A 529 39.09 -18.12 9.81
N SER A 530 40.43 -18.12 9.84
CA SER A 530 41.24 -16.94 10.18
C SER A 530 41.14 -15.85 9.11
N TYR A 531 41.19 -16.25 7.83
CA TYR A 531 41.00 -15.31 6.72
C TYR A 531 39.57 -14.77 6.66
N PHE A 532 38.58 -15.64 6.87
CA PHE A 532 37.17 -15.29 7.00
C PHE A 532 36.97 -14.22 8.09
N SER A 533 37.46 -14.47 9.30
CA SER A 533 37.26 -13.56 10.44
C SER A 533 37.86 -12.17 10.21
N LYS A 534 39.04 -12.10 9.58
CA LYS A 534 39.67 -10.82 9.20
C LYS A 534 38.84 -10.06 8.16
N ARG A 535 38.29 -10.76 7.17
CA ARG A 535 37.44 -10.16 6.13
C ARG A 535 36.09 -9.72 6.67
N PHE A 536 35.49 -10.53 7.54
CA PHE A 536 34.24 -10.24 8.23
C PHE A 536 34.36 -8.97 9.08
N LYS A 537 35.39 -8.87 9.92
CA LYS A 537 35.66 -7.66 10.72
C LYS A 537 35.91 -6.43 9.85
N LYS A 538 36.59 -6.60 8.71
CA LYS A 538 36.80 -5.50 7.76
C LYS A 538 35.50 -5.00 7.13
N GLN A 539 34.54 -5.89 6.86
CA GLN A 539 33.27 -5.52 6.22
C GLN A 539 32.23 -4.98 7.21
N PHE A 540 32.15 -5.56 8.40
CA PHE A 540 31.08 -5.24 9.36
C PHE A 540 31.55 -4.46 10.60
N ALA A 541 32.84 -4.09 10.66
CA ALA A 541 33.48 -3.45 11.81
C ALA A 541 33.46 -4.24 13.14
N ILE A 542 32.91 -5.46 13.14
CA ILE A 542 32.82 -6.38 14.28
C ILE A 542 33.32 -7.77 13.87
N SER A 543 33.96 -8.50 14.78
CA SER A 543 34.37 -9.88 14.53
C SER A 543 33.18 -10.85 14.54
N PRO A 544 33.28 -12.01 13.87
CA PRO A 544 32.24 -13.04 13.92
C PRO A 544 31.88 -13.48 15.34
N SER A 545 32.86 -13.53 16.26
CA SER A 545 32.64 -13.92 17.66
C SER A 545 31.91 -12.86 18.47
N GLU A 546 32.24 -11.58 18.25
CA GLU A 546 31.54 -10.45 18.87
C GLU A 546 30.07 -10.37 18.41
N LEU A 547 29.75 -10.88 17.22
CA LEU A 547 28.37 -10.92 16.73
C LEU A 547 27.48 -11.97 17.45
N VAL A 548 28.10 -12.99 18.06
CA VAL A 548 27.37 -14.04 18.81
C VAL A 548 27.23 -13.70 20.30
N SER A 549 28.11 -12.82 20.80
CA SER A 549 28.15 -12.33 22.18
C SER A 549 26.97 -11.41 22.45
#